data_AF-V2WY15-F1
#
_entry.id   AF-V2WY15-F1
#
_cell.length_a   1.000
_cell.length_b   1.000
_cell.length_c   1.000
_cell.angle_alpha   90.00
_cell.angle_beta   90.00
_cell.angle_gamma   90.00
#
_symmetry.space_group_name_H-M   'P 1'
#
loop_
_entity.id
_entity.type
_entity.pdbx_description
1 polymer ?
#
loop_
_entity_poly.entity_id
_entity_poly.type
_entity_poly.pdbx_seq_one_letter_code
_entity_poly.pdbx_strand_id
1 'polypeptide(L)'
;MADSTHEPPAAPVPGKQYTVQQSWAALLKMVDKYDEDMVKNWKEDIDTLLVFAGLFSAVVTAFAIESYKWLSKDPEDTTVALLTQISQQLRDPNMNVTRSDSETFHPDASSVLINCFWFLSLILALMSGLLALLCKQWLREHTRETHTRTAAEALALRQLRRDSLEKWRVPQLVATTPILLEIALLLFFAGLLDLAWTRNLAVFVACMVAVGLGAGFYIITALLPLITNIYADICQKSDEILPFRFICPYKSPQAWAVYHFSCMILRRLPFVGSYLFNKGYSWWMAVTPPRDWSFSDMRVLTAFDMNPAPLDLKVYELRALDWATRMFQDSPSMVPHFKNIFPSLSLYPSVVMTGILNYWTLAMWEDFRLEDVQEELSDMTKFQETRRQGLGWYTTVSRAPSIPDPILHSKAGIQVLFSHQYWFWLIENISVNAVRDLGDSISRFQNEGLPKVINLRFFVPFSIARKLWAHPKFEIRQESLSLIPIYKKSWRAYPGSEEEGDERLAFIAALIKHLGREDDNGPQSCLLANPLGLEFIRFIHNEIIHHRLYEYPEWEPVGHRRMLIEEWKAATRSIDGLDSIPEVSARPSIKIAHPGFNGNAVPGQENHDTLEMNQLGTRLPNP
;
A
#
# COMPACT_ATOMS: atom_id res chain seq x y z
N MET A 1 23.40 15.13 32.05
CA MET A 1 22.94 14.30 33.18
C MET A 1 21.50 14.70 33.48
N ALA A 2 20.57 14.02 32.80
CA ALA A 2 19.14 13.94 33.12
C ALA A 2 18.69 12.71 32.33
N ASP A 3 18.81 11.57 33.01
CA ASP A 3 18.48 10.24 32.55
C ASP A 3 16.95 10.14 32.49
N SER A 4 16.37 10.30 31.29
CA SER A 4 14.96 10.02 31.05
C SER A 4 14.79 8.51 30.95
N THR A 5 14.63 7.91 32.12
CA THR A 5 14.24 6.53 32.37
C THR A 5 13.26 6.01 31.31
N HIS A 6 13.71 4.95 30.62
CA HIS A 6 12.88 4.10 29.76
C HIS A 6 11.78 3.44 30.59
N GLU A 7 10.58 4.01 30.57
CA GLU A 7 9.38 3.32 31.04
C GLU A 7 8.80 2.51 29.86
N PRO A 8 8.72 1.16 29.96
CA PRO A 8 8.00 0.37 28.96
C PRO A 8 6.52 0.82 28.92
N PRO A 9 5.80 0.66 27.80
CA PRO A 9 4.38 0.96 27.76
C PRO A 9 3.70 0.19 28.89
N ALA A 10 3.13 0.93 29.86
CA ALA A 10 2.52 0.37 31.04
C ALA A 10 1.52 -0.71 30.61
N ALA A 11 1.61 -1.88 31.23
CA ALA A 11 0.64 -2.96 31.04
C ALA A 11 -0.79 -2.39 31.18
N PRO A 12 -1.75 -2.84 30.36
CA PRO A 12 -3.12 -2.36 30.46
C PRO A 12 -3.60 -2.53 31.90
N VAL A 13 -3.96 -1.43 32.55
CA VAL A 13 -4.51 -1.48 33.92
C VAL A 13 -5.94 -2.00 33.78
N PRO A 14 -6.26 -3.20 34.28
CA PRO A 14 -7.59 -3.76 34.13
C PRO A 14 -8.63 -2.84 34.78
N GLY A 15 -9.63 -2.43 34.01
CA GLY A 15 -10.74 -1.58 34.48
C GLY A 15 -10.55 -0.06 34.32
N LYS A 16 -9.43 0.42 33.74
CA LYS A 16 -9.24 1.86 33.48
C LYS A 16 -10.02 2.31 32.24
N GLN A 17 -11.00 3.19 32.41
CA GLN A 17 -11.66 3.87 31.29
C GLN A 17 -10.76 5.00 30.79
N TYR A 18 -10.43 4.98 29.50
CA TYR A 18 -9.68 6.05 28.84
C TYR A 18 -10.67 7.03 28.21
N THR A 19 -10.30 8.31 28.12
CA THR A 19 -11.04 9.23 27.24
C THR A 19 -10.65 8.98 25.78
N VAL A 20 -11.52 9.37 24.83
CA VAL A 20 -11.24 9.26 23.39
C VAL A 20 -9.93 9.97 23.04
N GLN A 21 -9.72 11.18 23.58
CA GLN A 21 -8.48 11.95 23.39
C GLN A 21 -7.23 11.23 23.94
N GLN A 22 -7.33 10.59 25.11
CA GLN A 22 -6.23 9.79 25.66
C GLN A 22 -5.92 8.58 24.78
N SER A 23 -6.93 7.97 24.17
CA SER A 23 -6.75 6.81 23.30
C SER A 23 -6.07 7.20 21.98
N TRP A 24 -6.47 8.34 21.39
CA TRP A 24 -5.77 8.92 20.25
C TRP A 24 -4.33 9.32 20.58
N ALA A 25 -4.08 9.89 21.76
CA ALA A 25 -2.72 10.25 22.19
C ALA A 25 -1.84 9.02 22.44
N ALA A 26 -2.39 7.94 23.02
CA ALA A 26 -1.69 6.68 23.21
C ALA A 26 -1.32 6.03 21.85
N LEU A 27 -2.24 6.06 20.89
CA LEU A 27 -1.99 5.62 19.51
C LEU A 27 -0.88 6.44 18.86
N LEU A 28 -0.95 7.77 18.91
CA LEU A 28 0.08 8.66 18.38
C LEU A 28 1.45 8.37 18.98
N LYS A 29 1.55 8.23 20.31
CA LYS A 29 2.81 7.91 21.00
C LYS A 29 3.42 6.58 20.52
N MET A 30 2.60 5.57 20.27
CA MET A 30 3.09 4.28 19.77
C MET A 30 3.59 4.39 18.33
N VAL A 31 2.85 5.12 17.48
CA VAL A 31 3.23 5.37 16.08
C VAL A 31 4.52 6.19 16.01
N ASP A 32 4.66 7.23 16.84
CA ASP A 32 5.85 8.07 16.89
C ASP A 32 7.08 7.25 17.28
N LYS A 33 6.95 6.35 18.28
CA LYS A 33 8.04 5.46 18.67
C LYS A 33 8.49 4.56 17.52
N TYR A 34 7.54 4.00 16.76
CA TYR A 34 7.86 3.18 15.60
C TYR A 34 8.61 3.96 14.52
N ASP A 35 8.19 5.19 14.23
CA ASP A 35 8.86 6.05 13.26
C ASP A 35 10.23 6.53 13.74
N GLU A 36 10.38 6.83 15.04
CA GLU A 36 11.67 7.16 15.65
C GLU A 36 12.68 6.03 15.50
N ASP A 37 12.29 4.79 15.82
CA ASP A 37 13.15 3.61 15.70
C ASP A 37 13.55 3.38 14.23
N MET A 38 12.60 3.47 13.29
CA MET A 38 12.86 3.33 11.85
C MET A 38 13.82 4.41 11.33
N VAL A 39 13.56 5.68 11.66
CA VAL A 39 14.36 6.83 11.21
C VAL A 39 15.76 6.81 11.82
N LYS A 40 15.88 6.36 13.07
CA LYS A 40 17.17 6.20 13.74
C LYS A 40 18.06 5.23 12.97
N ASN A 41 17.56 4.05 12.63
CA ASN A 41 18.32 3.04 11.89
C ASN A 41 18.83 3.59 10.55
N TRP A 42 17.94 4.21 9.75
CA TRP A 42 18.35 4.78 8.46
C TRP A 42 19.35 5.92 8.59
N LYS A 43 19.26 6.72 9.66
CA LYS A 43 20.19 7.81 9.91
C LYS A 43 21.58 7.28 10.29
N GLU A 44 21.65 6.22 11.09
CA GLU A 44 22.91 5.56 11.45
C GLU A 44 23.60 4.96 10.20
N ASP A 45 22.83 4.32 9.32
CA ASP A 45 23.34 3.80 8.03
C ASP A 45 23.86 4.94 7.14
N ILE A 46 23.08 6.02 6.98
CA ILE A 46 23.47 7.20 6.20
C ILE A 46 24.73 7.86 6.76
N ASP A 47 24.86 7.97 8.09
CA ASP A 47 26.03 8.58 8.72
C ASP A 47 27.30 7.76 8.50
N THR A 48 27.17 6.43 8.53
CA THR A 48 28.27 5.53 8.19
C THR A 48 28.68 5.66 6.72
N LEU A 49 27.71 5.70 5.81
CA LEU A 49 27.95 5.90 4.37
C LEU A 49 28.62 7.24 4.07
N LEU A 50 28.22 8.32 4.75
CA LEU A 50 28.79 9.65 4.55
C LEU A 50 30.27 9.70 4.97
N VAL A 51 30.62 9.05 6.09
CA VAL A 51 32.03 8.92 6.53
C VAL A 51 32.83 8.12 5.53
N PHE A 52 32.31 6.98 5.07
CA PHE A 52 32.99 6.16 4.06
C PHE A 52 33.20 6.93 2.76
N ALA A 53 32.17 7.61 2.24
CA ALA A 53 32.25 8.41 1.03
C ALA A 53 33.31 9.51 1.12
N GLY A 54 33.41 10.19 2.28
CA GLY A 54 34.43 11.21 2.53
C GLY A 54 35.86 10.64 2.55
N LEU A 55 36.09 9.57 3.31
CA LEU A 55 37.39 8.91 3.39
C LEU A 55 37.83 8.33 2.04
N PHE A 56 36.93 7.64 1.36
CA PHE A 56 37.19 7.08 0.03
C PHE A 56 37.50 8.17 -0.99
N SER A 57 36.74 9.28 -0.99
CA SER A 57 37.01 10.43 -1.88
C SER A 57 38.40 11.01 -1.63
N ALA A 58 38.87 11.09 -0.38
CA ALA A 58 40.21 11.57 -0.07
C ALA A 58 41.30 10.64 -0.63
N VAL A 59 41.13 9.32 -0.51
CA VAL A 59 42.04 8.34 -1.08
C VAL A 59 42.09 8.47 -2.60
N VAL A 60 40.95 8.43 -3.28
CA VAL A 60 40.88 8.56 -4.76
C VAL A 60 41.47 9.88 -5.22
N THR A 61 41.26 10.97 -4.48
CA THR A 61 41.81 12.29 -4.80
C THR A 61 43.34 12.29 -4.77
N ALA A 62 43.97 11.60 -3.81
CA ALA A 62 45.44 11.49 -3.76
C ALA A 62 46.00 10.80 -5.02
N PHE A 63 45.36 9.72 -5.47
CA PHE A 63 45.72 9.03 -6.71
C PHE A 63 45.46 9.90 -7.95
N ALA A 64 44.30 10.58 -8.00
CA ALA A 64 43.91 11.44 -9.11
C ALA A 64 44.85 12.65 -9.29
N ILE A 65 45.32 13.27 -8.19
CA ILE A 65 46.27 14.38 -8.25
C ILE A 65 47.59 13.94 -8.90
N GLU A 66 48.05 12.73 -8.57
CA GLU A 66 49.30 12.22 -9.12
C GLU A 66 49.13 11.78 -10.59
N SER A 67 48.06 11.05 -10.92
CA SER A 67 47.83 10.61 -12.30
C SER A 67 47.48 11.74 -13.25
N TYR A 68 46.90 12.83 -12.76
CA TYR A 68 46.55 13.99 -13.59
C TYR A 68 47.79 14.59 -14.25
N LYS A 69 48.95 14.52 -13.58
CA LYS A 69 50.23 14.98 -14.13
C LYS A 69 50.65 14.18 -15.37
N TRP A 70 50.27 12.90 -15.47
CA TRP A 70 50.59 12.06 -16.62
C TRP A 70 49.86 12.48 -17.92
N LEU A 71 48.83 13.34 -17.81
CA LEU A 71 48.14 13.93 -18.94
C LEU A 71 48.81 15.20 -19.48
N SER A 72 49.92 15.62 -18.87
CA SER A 72 50.71 16.78 -19.27
C SER A 72 52.16 16.37 -19.52
N LYS A 73 52.85 17.14 -20.37
CA LYS A 73 54.26 16.92 -20.65
C LYS A 73 55.10 17.14 -19.38
N ASP A 74 55.94 16.17 -19.05
CA ASP A 74 56.79 16.26 -17.86
C ASP A 74 57.87 17.36 -18.06
N PRO A 75 57.89 18.39 -17.18
CA PRO A 75 58.96 19.38 -17.21
C PRO A 75 60.33 18.76 -16.95
N GLU A 76 60.43 17.69 -16.16
CA GLU A 76 61.70 17.02 -15.87
C GLU A 76 62.26 16.35 -17.13
N ASP A 77 61.45 15.59 -17.87
CA ASP A 77 61.86 15.02 -19.16
C ASP A 77 62.28 16.10 -20.16
N THR A 78 61.59 17.23 -20.16
CA THR A 78 61.95 18.38 -21.00
C THR A 78 63.29 18.96 -20.58
N THR A 79 63.57 19.07 -19.27
CA THR A 79 64.87 19.53 -18.77
C THR A 79 65.98 18.55 -19.07
N VAL A 80 65.76 17.23 -18.89
CA VAL A 80 66.73 16.18 -19.20
C VAL A 80 67.05 16.16 -20.69
N ALA A 81 66.04 16.30 -21.56
CA ALA A 81 66.23 16.43 -22.99
C ALA A 81 67.08 17.65 -23.36
N LEU A 82 66.80 18.82 -22.75
CA LEU A 82 67.58 20.04 -22.93
C LEU A 82 69.02 19.90 -22.39
N LEU A 83 69.21 19.28 -21.22
CA LEU A 83 70.52 19.01 -20.63
C LEU A 83 71.35 18.06 -21.51
N THR A 84 70.71 17.03 -22.07
CA THR A 84 71.32 16.10 -23.01
C THR A 84 71.73 16.83 -24.29
N GLN A 85 70.86 17.70 -24.80
CA GLN A 85 71.15 18.54 -25.96
C GLN A 85 72.35 19.47 -25.71
N ILE A 86 72.40 20.14 -24.56
CA ILE A 86 73.54 20.99 -24.15
C ILE A 86 74.82 20.15 -24.02
N SER A 87 74.74 18.97 -23.40
CA SER A 87 75.89 18.07 -23.27
C SER A 87 76.43 17.62 -24.63
N GLN A 88 75.56 17.39 -25.61
CA GLN A 88 75.97 17.00 -26.97
C GLN A 88 76.63 18.18 -27.71
N GLN A 89 76.10 19.40 -27.56
CA GLN A 89 76.72 20.61 -28.11
C GLN A 89 78.10 20.89 -27.50
N LEU A 90 78.29 20.66 -26.20
CA LEU A 90 79.58 20.82 -25.52
C LEU A 90 80.61 19.75 -25.94
N ARG A 91 80.15 18.57 -26.36
CA ARG A 91 81.02 17.47 -26.81
C ARG A 91 81.58 17.70 -28.21
N ASP A 92 80.82 18.33 -29.11
CA ASP A 92 81.26 18.63 -30.47
C ASP A 92 80.67 19.97 -30.97
N PRO A 93 81.44 21.08 -30.92
CA PRO A 93 80.92 22.43 -31.16
C PRO A 93 80.53 22.70 -32.63
N ASN A 94 80.86 21.80 -33.56
CA ASN A 94 80.44 21.88 -34.97
C ASN A 94 79.14 21.11 -35.28
N MET A 95 78.54 20.42 -34.29
CA MET A 95 77.23 19.80 -34.46
C MET A 95 76.13 20.87 -34.49
N ASN A 96 75.55 21.11 -35.67
CA ASN A 96 74.28 21.82 -35.81
C ASN A 96 73.16 20.97 -35.22
N VAL A 97 72.90 21.14 -33.91
CA VAL A 97 71.71 20.54 -33.30
C VAL A 97 70.50 21.35 -33.74
N THR A 98 69.82 20.88 -34.79
CA THR A 98 68.47 21.34 -35.12
C THR A 98 67.61 21.16 -33.87
N ARG A 99 66.95 22.26 -33.45
CA ARG A 99 65.93 22.20 -32.40
C ARG A 99 64.94 21.12 -32.83
N SER A 100 64.91 19.99 -32.12
CA SER A 100 63.92 18.95 -32.36
C SER A 100 62.57 19.64 -32.25
N ASP A 101 61.84 19.72 -33.37
CA ASP A 101 60.46 20.18 -33.38
C ASP A 101 59.76 19.44 -32.25
N SER A 102 59.21 20.21 -31.31
CA SER A 102 58.62 19.63 -30.12
C SER A 102 57.45 18.78 -30.58
N GLU A 103 57.64 17.46 -30.63
CA GLU A 103 56.54 16.53 -30.91
C GLU A 103 55.38 16.93 -30.00
N THR A 104 54.21 17.10 -30.62
CA THR A 104 53.01 17.51 -29.89
C THR A 104 52.73 16.40 -28.90
N PHE A 105 52.71 16.74 -27.61
CA PHE A 105 52.55 15.75 -26.55
C PHE A 105 51.20 15.05 -26.71
N HIS A 106 51.24 13.73 -26.83
CA HIS A 106 50.06 12.87 -26.80
C HIS A 106 50.16 11.97 -25.56
N PRO A 107 49.23 12.09 -24.60
CA PRO A 107 49.26 11.23 -23.41
C PRO A 107 48.97 9.78 -23.80
N ASP A 108 49.61 8.86 -23.09
CA ASP A 108 49.41 7.43 -23.32
C ASP A 108 47.94 7.01 -23.06
N ALA A 109 47.43 6.08 -23.86
CA ALA A 109 46.04 5.64 -23.81
C ALA A 109 45.69 5.02 -22.44
N SER A 110 46.63 4.30 -21.82
CA SER A 110 46.44 3.73 -20.47
C SER A 110 46.32 4.83 -19.41
N SER A 111 47.18 5.85 -19.48
CA SER A 111 47.13 7.03 -18.60
C SER A 111 45.80 7.77 -18.70
N VAL A 112 45.22 7.89 -19.91
CA VAL A 112 43.88 8.48 -20.11
C VAL A 112 42.79 7.62 -19.46
N LEU A 113 42.81 6.30 -19.67
CA LEU A 113 41.81 5.39 -19.11
C LEU A 113 41.84 5.35 -17.57
N ILE A 114 43.03 5.27 -16.96
CA ILE A 114 43.21 5.29 -15.51
C ILE A 114 42.63 6.58 -14.91
N ASN A 115 42.97 7.73 -15.50
CA ASN A 115 42.42 9.01 -15.06
C ASN A 115 40.89 9.05 -15.20
N CYS A 116 40.33 8.55 -16.31
CA CYS A 116 38.88 8.46 -16.49
C CYS A 116 38.21 7.62 -15.40
N PHE A 117 38.74 6.44 -15.07
CA PHE A 117 38.19 5.60 -14.01
C PHE A 117 38.25 6.27 -12.63
N TRP A 118 39.36 6.90 -12.29
CA TRP A 118 39.53 7.56 -10.98
C TRP A 118 38.71 8.85 -10.84
N PHE A 119 38.63 9.67 -11.89
CA PHE A 119 37.73 10.83 -11.88
C PHE A 119 36.26 10.42 -11.80
N LEU A 120 35.84 9.38 -12.55
CA LEU A 120 34.47 8.90 -12.49
C LEU A 120 34.15 8.29 -11.12
N SER A 121 35.07 7.51 -10.54
CA SER A 121 34.99 7.02 -9.17
C SER A 121 34.80 8.17 -8.17
N LEU A 122 35.62 9.22 -8.25
CA LEU A 122 35.52 10.38 -7.36
C LEU A 122 34.17 11.09 -7.50
N ILE A 123 33.70 11.31 -8.73
CA ILE A 123 32.41 11.96 -8.99
C ILE A 123 31.26 11.14 -8.39
N LEU A 124 31.25 9.82 -8.61
CA LEU A 124 30.18 8.95 -8.09
C LEU A 124 30.19 8.87 -6.56
N ALA A 125 31.37 8.84 -5.93
CA ALA A 125 31.49 8.87 -4.47
C ALA A 125 30.94 10.18 -3.88
N LEU A 126 31.25 11.33 -4.49
CA LEU A 126 30.71 12.63 -4.07
C LEU A 126 29.21 12.74 -4.30
N MET A 127 28.70 12.24 -5.43
CA MET A 127 27.26 12.20 -5.71
C MET A 127 26.50 11.30 -4.72
N SER A 128 27.08 10.16 -4.33
CA SER A 128 26.55 9.30 -3.27
C SER A 128 26.48 10.05 -1.93
N GLY A 129 27.57 10.73 -1.53
CA GLY A 129 27.58 11.55 -0.31
C GLY A 129 26.56 12.69 -0.32
N LEU A 130 26.36 13.35 -1.47
CA LEU A 130 25.32 14.38 -1.62
C LEU A 130 23.91 13.80 -1.48
N LEU A 131 23.65 12.64 -2.10
CA LEU A 131 22.36 11.96 -1.99
C LEU A 131 22.09 11.52 -0.54
N ALA A 132 23.08 10.95 0.14
CA ALA A 132 23.04 10.57 1.55
C ALA A 132 22.63 11.76 2.43
N LEU A 133 23.25 12.93 2.20
CA LEU A 133 22.95 14.16 2.92
C LEU A 133 21.51 14.65 2.67
N LEU A 134 21.03 14.58 1.43
CA LEU A 134 19.65 14.93 1.08
C LEU A 134 18.64 13.99 1.74
N CYS A 135 18.89 12.68 1.73
CA CYS A 135 18.06 11.71 2.42
C CYS A 135 17.95 12.00 3.93
N LYS A 136 19.07 12.33 4.58
CA LYS A 136 19.09 12.74 6.00
C LYS A 136 18.21 13.97 6.26
N GLN A 137 18.19 14.92 5.32
CA GLN A 137 17.34 16.11 5.43
C GLN A 137 15.85 15.78 5.26
N TRP A 138 15.50 14.88 4.33
CA TRP A 138 14.12 14.43 4.14
C TRP A 138 13.57 13.66 5.35
N LEU A 139 14.40 12.77 5.93
CA LEU A 139 14.05 12.04 7.16
C LEU A 139 13.80 12.97 8.34
N ARG A 140 14.64 14.00 8.50
CA ARG A 140 14.45 15.02 9.55
C ARG A 140 13.15 15.80 9.38
N GLU A 141 12.75 16.10 8.16
CA GLU A 141 11.48 16.81 7.90
C GLU A 141 10.27 15.89 8.11
N HIS A 142 10.40 14.59 7.82
CA HIS A 142 9.35 13.60 8.09
C HIS A 142 8.99 13.55 9.57
N THR A 143 9.99 13.47 10.46
CA THR A 143 9.82 13.46 11.92
C THR A 143 9.62 14.84 12.52
N ARG A 144 9.48 15.90 11.70
CA ARG A 144 9.33 17.25 12.25
C ARG A 144 7.97 17.38 12.92
N GLU A 145 8.01 17.57 14.24
CA GLU A 145 6.85 17.92 15.04
C GLU A 145 6.15 19.14 14.44
N THR A 146 4.86 18.98 14.20
CA THR A 146 4.01 20.03 13.66
C THR A 146 2.90 20.28 14.66
N HIS A 147 2.62 21.55 14.96
CA HIS A 147 1.55 21.91 15.87
C HIS A 147 0.19 21.62 15.21
N THR A 148 -0.40 20.47 15.54
CA THR A 148 -1.76 20.08 15.15
C THR A 148 -2.73 20.33 16.29
N ARG A 149 -4.03 20.43 16.00
CA ARG A 149 -5.04 20.72 17.03
C ARG A 149 -5.45 19.49 17.81
N THR A 150 -5.37 18.32 17.18
CA THR A 150 -5.73 17.03 17.79
C THR A 150 -4.70 15.95 17.47
N ALA A 151 -4.68 14.89 18.29
CA ALA A 151 -3.85 13.72 18.04
C ALA A 151 -4.28 12.94 16.78
N ALA A 152 -5.58 12.95 16.44
CA ALA A 152 -6.09 12.39 15.19
C ALA A 152 -5.54 13.12 13.95
N GLU A 153 -5.53 14.46 13.98
CA GLU A 153 -4.91 15.28 12.92
C GLU A 153 -3.39 15.03 12.81
N ALA A 154 -2.70 14.83 13.93
CA ALA A 154 -1.27 14.49 13.93
C ALA A 154 -1.01 13.15 13.23
N LEU A 155 -1.81 12.13 13.55
CA LEU A 155 -1.75 10.81 12.94
C LEU A 155 -2.06 10.86 11.44
N ALA A 156 -3.07 11.62 11.04
CA ALA A 156 -3.43 11.82 9.64
C ALA A 156 -2.30 12.50 8.85
N LEU A 157 -1.67 13.52 9.44
CA LEU A 157 -0.51 14.20 8.86
C LEU A 157 0.69 13.26 8.74
N ARG A 158 0.96 12.44 9.75
CA ARG A 158 2.01 11.40 9.70
C ARG A 158 1.74 10.42 8.57
N GLN A 159 0.51 9.90 8.45
CA GLN A 159 0.17 8.93 7.41
C GLN A 159 0.34 9.52 6.01
N LEU A 160 -0.10 10.76 5.81
CA LEU A 160 0.10 11.52 4.57
C LEU A 160 1.59 11.65 4.21
N ARG A 161 2.46 11.93 5.19
CA ARG A 161 3.92 12.01 4.98
C ARG A 161 4.53 10.66 4.67
N ARG A 162 4.10 9.60 5.35
CA ARG A 162 4.58 8.22 5.13
C ARG A 162 4.25 7.74 3.73
N ASP A 163 2.99 7.85 3.32
CA ASP A 163 2.54 7.48 1.97
C ASP A 163 3.31 8.23 0.88
N SER A 164 3.65 9.50 1.17
CA SER A 164 4.45 10.33 0.30
C SER A 164 5.90 9.82 0.18
N LEU A 165 6.54 9.38 1.28
CA LEU A 165 7.87 8.78 1.21
C LEU A 165 7.89 7.51 0.34
N GLU A 166 6.92 6.62 0.54
CA GLU A 166 6.83 5.34 -0.18
C GLU A 166 6.59 5.56 -1.68
N LYS A 167 5.65 6.45 -2.05
CA LYS A 167 5.35 6.71 -3.47
C LYS A 167 6.55 7.25 -4.23
N TRP A 168 7.24 8.22 -3.65
CA TRP A 168 8.38 8.87 -4.28
C TRP A 168 9.66 8.04 -4.13
N ARG A 169 9.54 6.82 -3.62
CA ARG A 169 10.61 5.84 -3.53
C ARG A 169 11.82 6.33 -2.74
N VAL A 170 11.59 7.19 -1.74
CA VAL A 170 12.64 7.66 -0.83
C VAL A 170 13.36 6.50 -0.12
N PRO A 171 12.67 5.45 0.38
CA PRO A 171 13.37 4.28 0.91
C PRO A 171 14.33 3.64 -0.10
N GLN A 172 13.92 3.54 -1.37
CA GLN A 172 14.76 2.97 -2.43
C GLN A 172 15.92 3.89 -2.79
N LEU A 173 15.77 5.23 -2.71
CA LEU A 173 16.87 6.17 -2.89
C LEU A 173 17.92 6.05 -1.77
N VAL A 174 17.48 5.87 -0.53
CA VAL A 174 18.38 5.56 0.60
C VAL A 174 19.13 4.26 0.31
N ALA A 175 18.43 3.21 -0.12
CA ALA A 175 19.03 1.91 -0.46
C ALA A 175 19.95 1.95 -1.69
N THR A 176 19.75 2.89 -2.63
CA THR A 176 20.64 3.05 -3.81
C THR A 176 21.95 3.76 -3.47
N THR A 177 21.99 4.48 -2.35
CA THR A 177 23.16 5.29 -1.96
C THR A 177 24.44 4.45 -1.78
N PRO A 178 24.43 3.30 -1.05
CA PRO A 178 25.56 2.37 -1.01
C PRO A 178 26.00 1.86 -2.38
N ILE A 179 25.04 1.50 -3.26
CA ILE A 179 25.33 0.92 -4.58
C ILE A 179 26.17 1.89 -5.43
N LEU A 180 25.83 3.17 -5.39
CA LEU A 180 26.58 4.20 -6.13
C LEU A 180 28.04 4.31 -5.65
N LEU A 181 28.26 4.13 -4.34
CA LEU A 181 29.56 4.17 -3.69
C LEU A 181 30.37 2.88 -3.97
N GLU A 182 29.70 1.75 -4.09
CA GLU A 182 30.30 0.47 -4.46
C GLU A 182 30.73 0.46 -5.94
N ILE A 183 29.91 1.03 -6.84
CA ILE A 183 30.32 1.24 -8.25
C ILE A 183 31.56 2.13 -8.31
N ALA A 184 31.61 3.20 -7.51
CA ALA A 184 32.78 4.06 -7.42
C ALA A 184 34.03 3.26 -6.98
N LEU A 185 33.89 2.41 -5.96
CA LEU A 185 34.96 1.54 -5.47
C LEU A 185 35.47 0.56 -6.55
N LEU A 186 34.57 -0.06 -7.31
CA LEU A 186 34.94 -0.96 -8.42
C LEU A 186 35.69 -0.22 -9.54
N LEU A 187 35.26 0.99 -9.89
CA LEU A 187 35.95 1.83 -10.88
C LEU A 187 37.35 2.21 -10.39
N PHE A 188 37.50 2.55 -9.11
CA PHE A 188 38.80 2.81 -8.52
C PHE A 188 39.73 1.59 -8.62
N PHE A 189 39.24 0.40 -8.26
CA PHE A 189 40.01 -0.83 -8.37
C PHE A 189 40.35 -1.19 -9.81
N ALA A 190 39.47 -0.95 -10.77
CA ALA A 190 39.76 -1.15 -12.19
C ALA A 190 40.95 -0.28 -12.64
N GLY A 191 40.96 1.01 -12.29
CA GLY A 191 42.10 1.89 -12.57
C GLY A 191 43.37 1.50 -11.81
N LEU A 192 43.25 0.96 -10.59
CA LEU A 192 44.39 0.47 -9.81
C LEU A 192 45.02 -0.78 -10.43
N LEU A 193 44.20 -1.71 -10.93
CA LEU A 193 44.68 -2.92 -11.62
C LEU A 193 45.35 -2.56 -12.96
N ASP A 194 44.79 -1.63 -13.73
CA ASP A 194 45.39 -1.17 -14.98
C ASP A 194 46.74 -0.45 -14.73
N LEU A 195 46.82 0.36 -13.67
CA LEU A 195 48.09 0.94 -13.24
C LEU A 195 49.11 -0.14 -12.82
N ALA A 196 48.69 -1.12 -12.02
CA ALA A 196 49.60 -2.17 -11.57
C ALA A 196 50.11 -3.01 -12.74
N TRP A 197 49.24 -3.30 -13.73
CA TRP A 197 49.58 -4.04 -14.94
C TRP A 197 50.66 -3.32 -15.76
N THR A 198 50.50 -2.01 -15.97
CA THR A 198 51.44 -1.21 -16.76
C THR A 198 52.79 -0.98 -16.09
N ARG A 199 52.87 -1.08 -14.75
CA ARG A 199 54.10 -0.83 -13.99
C ARG A 199 54.86 -2.09 -13.61
N ASN A 200 54.20 -3.11 -13.06
CA ASN A 200 54.86 -4.31 -12.57
C ASN A 200 53.90 -5.51 -12.44
N LEU A 201 54.20 -6.60 -13.15
CA LEU A 201 53.38 -7.81 -13.15
C LEU A 201 53.22 -8.45 -11.76
N ALA A 202 54.25 -8.42 -10.90
CA ALA A 202 54.15 -9.00 -9.55
C ALA A 202 53.19 -8.19 -8.66
N VAL A 203 53.24 -6.85 -8.76
CA VAL A 203 52.29 -5.95 -8.07
C VAL A 203 50.88 -6.18 -8.59
N PHE A 204 50.73 -6.33 -9.91
CA PHE A 204 49.44 -6.64 -10.52
C PHE A 204 48.83 -7.94 -9.98
N VAL A 205 49.59 -9.04 -9.95
CA VAL A 205 49.09 -10.33 -9.46
C VAL A 205 48.64 -10.22 -7.99
N ALA A 206 49.42 -9.53 -7.15
CA ALA A 206 49.06 -9.31 -5.75
C ALA A 206 47.77 -8.49 -5.60
N CYS A 207 47.65 -7.37 -6.34
CA CYS A 207 46.44 -6.54 -6.34
C CYS A 207 45.23 -7.29 -6.90
N MET A 208 45.39 -8.09 -7.96
CA MET A 208 44.31 -8.85 -8.58
C MET A 208 43.74 -9.90 -7.63
N VAL A 209 44.60 -10.64 -6.91
CA VAL A 209 44.14 -11.61 -5.91
C VAL A 209 43.39 -10.92 -4.77
N ALA A 210 43.91 -9.81 -4.26
CA ALA A 210 43.27 -9.06 -3.17
C ALA A 210 41.91 -8.46 -3.59
N VAL A 211 41.86 -7.80 -4.76
CA VAL A 211 40.63 -7.22 -5.31
C VAL A 211 39.63 -8.32 -5.70
N GLY A 212 40.10 -9.42 -6.29
CA GLY A 212 39.27 -10.54 -6.72
C GLY A 212 38.59 -11.26 -5.56
N LEU A 213 39.29 -11.48 -4.44
CA LEU A 213 38.70 -12.06 -3.22
C LEU A 213 37.63 -11.12 -2.62
N GLY A 214 37.90 -9.82 -2.55
CA GLY A 214 36.96 -8.83 -2.03
C GLY A 214 35.73 -8.63 -2.91
N ALA A 215 35.92 -8.43 -4.22
CA ALA A 215 34.85 -8.26 -5.18
C ALA A 215 34.01 -9.53 -5.33
N GLY A 216 34.64 -10.72 -5.32
CA GLY A 216 33.94 -12.00 -5.37
C GLY A 216 33.04 -12.22 -4.16
N PHE A 217 33.53 -11.96 -2.95
CA PHE A 217 32.74 -12.05 -1.72
C PHE A 217 31.54 -11.09 -1.77
N TYR A 218 31.79 -9.83 -2.14
CA TYR A 218 30.76 -8.79 -2.26
C TYR A 218 29.68 -9.15 -3.29
N ILE A 219 30.05 -9.57 -4.51
CA ILE A 219 29.09 -9.94 -5.57
C ILE A 219 28.22 -11.12 -5.13
N ILE A 220 28.81 -12.13 -4.48
CA ILE A 220 28.06 -13.27 -3.95
C ILE A 220 27.03 -12.79 -2.91
N THR A 221 27.44 -11.96 -1.96
CA THR A 221 26.54 -11.47 -0.90
C THR A 221 25.47 -10.50 -1.41
N ALA A 222 25.76 -9.70 -2.45
CA ALA A 222 24.83 -8.73 -3.01
C ALA A 222 23.76 -9.36 -3.91
N LEU A 223 24.11 -10.43 -4.65
CA LEU A 223 23.18 -11.11 -5.57
C LEU A 223 22.35 -12.21 -4.89
N LEU A 224 22.80 -12.75 -3.75
CA LEU A 224 22.09 -13.84 -3.06
C LEU A 224 20.65 -13.47 -2.65
N PRO A 225 20.36 -12.29 -2.05
CA PRO A 225 19.01 -11.90 -1.68
C PRO A 225 18.13 -11.58 -2.89
N LEU A 226 18.73 -11.10 -3.99
CA LEU A 226 18.03 -10.80 -5.22
C LEU A 226 17.55 -12.08 -5.90
N ILE A 227 18.36 -13.14 -5.90
CA ILE A 227 17.98 -14.45 -6.45
C ILE A 227 16.88 -15.10 -5.60
N THR A 228 16.94 -15.01 -4.27
CA THR A 228 15.90 -15.57 -3.39
C THR A 228 14.58 -14.81 -3.47
N ASN A 229 14.63 -13.48 -3.53
CA ASN A 229 13.42 -12.64 -3.58
C ASN A 229 12.79 -12.61 -4.97
N ILE A 230 13.56 -12.64 -6.07
CA ILE A 230 13.00 -12.77 -7.43
C ILE A 230 12.37 -14.16 -7.63
N TYR A 231 12.94 -15.22 -7.04
CA TYR A 231 12.32 -16.54 -7.04
C TYR A 231 10.97 -16.55 -6.29
N ALA A 232 10.87 -15.79 -5.20
CA ALA A 232 9.61 -15.61 -4.44
C ALA A 232 8.60 -14.68 -5.17
N ASP A 233 9.05 -13.57 -5.74
CA ASP A 233 8.21 -12.58 -6.46
C ASP A 233 7.70 -13.11 -7.81
N ILE A 234 8.47 -13.94 -8.54
CA ILE A 234 8.00 -14.57 -9.79
C ILE A 234 6.82 -15.54 -9.51
N CYS A 235 6.69 -16.04 -8.28
CA CYS A 235 5.55 -16.85 -7.84
C CYS A 235 4.32 -16.04 -7.39
N GLN A 236 4.42 -14.70 -7.23
CA GLN A 236 3.32 -13.87 -6.75
C GLN A 236 3.04 -12.71 -7.72
N LYS A 237 1.97 -12.86 -8.50
CA LYS A 237 1.57 -11.88 -9.52
C LYS A 237 0.45 -10.98 -8.99
N SER A 238 0.70 -9.67 -8.83
CA SER A 238 -0.38 -8.69 -8.88
C SER A 238 0.10 -7.36 -9.47
N ASP A 239 -0.54 -7.03 -10.59
CA ASP A 239 -0.45 -5.78 -11.32
C ASP A 239 -1.05 -4.58 -10.55
N GLU A 240 -0.60 -3.41 -11.01
CA GLU A 240 -1.30 -2.13 -11.06
C GLU A 240 -1.05 -0.98 -10.05
N ILE A 241 -1.19 0.21 -10.65
CA ILE A 241 -0.60 1.51 -10.33
C ILE A 241 -1.65 2.40 -9.64
N LEU A 242 -1.28 3.06 -8.53
CA LEU A 242 -2.21 3.94 -7.80
C LEU A 242 -2.20 5.43 -8.22
N PRO A 243 -3.37 6.08 -8.39
CA PRO A 243 -3.53 7.48 -8.77
C PRO A 243 -3.95 8.38 -7.59
N PHE A 244 -3.00 8.87 -6.78
CA PHE A 244 -3.25 9.94 -5.80
C PHE A 244 -2.25 11.08 -5.94
N ARG A 245 -2.56 12.19 -5.27
CA ARG A 245 -1.75 13.39 -5.24
C ARG A 245 -0.89 13.38 -3.98
N PHE A 246 0.35 12.94 -4.16
CA PHE A 246 1.34 12.82 -3.11
C PHE A 246 1.99 14.18 -2.84
N ILE A 247 2.32 14.45 -1.58
CA ILE A 247 3.19 15.57 -1.25
C ILE A 247 4.60 15.17 -1.68
N CYS A 248 5.36 16.09 -2.25
CA CYS A 248 6.75 15.82 -2.59
C CYS A 248 7.56 15.68 -1.29
N PRO A 249 8.17 14.52 -1.00
CA PRO A 249 8.98 14.34 0.21
C PRO A 249 10.38 14.95 0.08
N TYR A 250 10.77 15.44 -1.10
CA TYR A 250 12.06 16.10 -1.34
C TYR A 250 12.13 17.51 -0.75
N LYS A 251 11.85 17.62 0.54
CA LYS A 251 11.84 18.88 1.29
C LYS A 251 13.19 19.07 1.95
N SER A 252 14.03 19.89 1.34
CA SER A 252 15.30 20.36 1.91
C SER A 252 15.26 21.88 2.09
N PRO A 253 16.14 22.46 2.93
CA PRO A 253 16.31 23.92 3.00
C PRO A 253 16.68 24.54 1.64
N GLN A 254 17.39 23.79 0.79
CA GLN A 254 17.75 24.21 -0.56
C GLN A 254 16.53 24.20 -1.50
N ALA A 255 15.70 23.15 -1.46
CA ALA A 255 14.43 23.10 -2.20
C ALA A 255 13.46 24.20 -1.74
N TRP A 256 13.47 24.57 -0.45
CA TRP A 256 12.70 25.71 0.07
C TRP A 256 13.17 27.04 -0.53
N ALA A 257 14.49 27.26 -0.59
CA ALA A 257 15.06 28.45 -1.23
C ALA A 257 14.74 28.53 -2.73
N VAL A 258 14.85 27.40 -3.46
CA VAL A 258 14.48 27.32 -4.88
C VAL A 258 12.98 27.57 -5.07
N TYR A 259 12.12 27.00 -4.23
CA TYR A 259 10.68 27.23 -4.29
C TYR A 259 10.33 28.71 -4.07
N HIS A 260 10.87 29.35 -3.03
CA HIS A 260 10.69 30.78 -2.80
C HIS A 260 11.23 31.65 -3.95
N PHE A 261 12.39 31.31 -4.49
CA PHE A 261 12.97 32.01 -5.64
C PHE A 261 12.11 31.86 -6.90
N SER A 262 11.55 30.67 -7.13
CA SER A 262 10.62 30.40 -8.23
C SER A 262 9.30 31.17 -8.07
N CYS A 263 8.72 31.23 -6.86
CA CYS A 263 7.55 32.06 -6.57
C CYS A 263 7.86 33.55 -6.75
N MET A 264 9.07 33.99 -6.40
CA MET A 264 9.51 35.38 -6.59
C MET A 264 9.61 35.74 -8.08
N ILE A 265 10.13 34.84 -8.93
CA ILE A 265 10.19 34.99 -10.39
C ILE A 265 8.77 34.96 -11.00
N LEU A 266 7.93 34.00 -10.61
CA LEU A 266 6.54 33.88 -11.10
C LEU A 266 5.71 35.13 -10.77
N ARG A 267 5.95 35.78 -9.63
CA ARG A 267 5.36 37.08 -9.25
C ARG A 267 5.68 38.20 -10.24
N ARG A 268 6.83 38.12 -10.93
CA ARG A 268 7.29 39.13 -11.91
C ARG A 268 6.73 38.89 -13.31
N LEU A 269 6.01 37.79 -13.54
CA LEU A 269 5.47 37.39 -14.85
C LEU A 269 3.93 37.35 -14.83
N PRO A 270 3.24 38.51 -14.85
CA PRO A 270 1.78 38.59 -14.67
C PRO A 270 0.97 37.93 -15.81
N PHE A 271 1.56 37.76 -16.99
CA PHE A 271 0.90 37.10 -18.14
C PHE A 271 0.64 35.60 -17.91
N VAL A 272 1.51 34.92 -17.16
CA VAL A 272 1.34 33.49 -16.80
C VAL A 272 0.15 33.32 -15.85
N GLY A 273 -0.06 34.30 -14.96
CA GLY A 273 -1.18 34.31 -14.04
C GLY A 273 -2.53 34.47 -14.72
N SER A 274 -2.61 35.34 -15.73
CA SER A 274 -3.84 35.51 -16.52
C SER A 274 -4.20 34.23 -17.29
N TYR A 275 -3.19 33.52 -17.83
CA TYR A 275 -3.37 32.24 -18.51
C TYR A 275 -3.86 31.11 -17.58
N LEU A 276 -3.29 30.99 -16.37
CA LEU A 276 -3.65 29.94 -15.41
C LEU A 276 -4.99 30.21 -14.70
N PHE A 277 -5.34 31.48 -14.46
CA PHE A 277 -6.65 31.88 -13.94
C PHE A 277 -7.77 31.49 -14.91
N ASN A 278 -7.57 31.69 -16.22
CA ASN A 278 -8.51 31.25 -17.26
C ASN A 278 -8.68 29.71 -17.33
N LYS A 279 -7.73 28.93 -16.78
CA LYS A 279 -7.83 27.47 -16.62
C LYS A 279 -8.39 27.03 -15.26
N GLY A 280 -8.89 27.96 -14.43
CA GLY A 280 -9.52 27.67 -13.15
C GLY A 280 -8.55 27.46 -11.98
N TYR A 281 -7.27 27.79 -12.12
CA TYR A 281 -6.28 27.68 -11.03
C TYR A 281 -6.17 29.00 -10.25
N SER A 282 -6.15 28.91 -8.91
CA SER A 282 -5.95 30.08 -8.05
C SER A 282 -4.49 30.57 -8.10
N TRP A 283 -4.20 31.50 -9.01
CA TRP A 283 -2.86 32.09 -9.21
C TRP A 283 -2.28 32.65 -7.91
N TRP A 284 -3.08 33.40 -7.14
CA TRP A 284 -2.64 33.96 -5.86
C TRP A 284 -2.16 32.91 -4.86
N MET A 285 -2.76 31.71 -4.89
CA MET A 285 -2.41 30.58 -4.04
C MET A 285 -1.16 29.82 -4.51
N ALA A 286 -0.77 29.97 -5.78
CA ALA A 286 0.44 29.38 -6.37
C ALA A 286 1.69 30.26 -6.17
N VAL A 287 1.52 31.58 -6.06
CA VAL A 287 2.63 32.55 -5.96
C VAL A 287 2.79 33.14 -4.54
N THR A 288 1.96 32.71 -3.59
CA THR A 288 2.19 32.95 -2.15
C THR A 288 2.79 31.70 -1.52
N PRO A 289 4.12 31.68 -1.27
CA PRO A 289 4.72 30.54 -0.60
C PRO A 289 4.13 30.41 0.81
N PRO A 290 3.85 29.18 1.28
CA PRO A 290 3.37 28.94 2.63
C PRO A 290 4.44 29.35 3.65
N ARG A 291 4.03 29.59 4.91
CA ARG A 291 4.96 30.06 5.95
C ARG A 291 6.10 29.05 6.19
N ASP A 292 5.76 27.76 6.20
CA ASP A 292 6.66 26.61 6.32
C ASP A 292 6.07 25.38 5.60
N TRP A 293 6.88 24.34 5.36
CA TRP A 293 6.44 23.06 4.80
C TRP A 293 5.29 22.38 5.57
N SER A 294 5.25 22.53 6.89
CA SER A 294 4.14 22.02 7.71
C SER A 294 2.80 22.69 7.39
N PHE A 295 2.81 23.98 7.05
CA PHE A 295 1.59 24.70 6.67
C PHE A 295 1.10 24.27 5.28
N SER A 296 2.01 23.95 4.35
CA SER A 296 1.59 23.36 3.07
C SER A 296 0.97 21.98 3.24
N ASP A 297 1.48 21.17 4.17
CA ASP A 297 0.97 19.81 4.40
C ASP A 297 -0.42 19.86 5.02
N MET A 298 -0.60 20.72 6.02
CA MET A 298 -1.92 20.95 6.63
C MET A 298 -2.93 21.46 5.60
N ARG A 299 -2.53 22.33 4.66
CA ARG A 299 -3.43 22.77 3.57
C ARG A 299 -3.88 21.63 2.68
N VAL A 300 -2.99 20.68 2.35
CA VAL A 300 -3.35 19.50 1.54
C VAL A 300 -4.26 18.57 2.33
N LEU A 301 -3.98 18.36 3.62
CA LEU A 301 -4.81 17.58 4.53
C LEU A 301 -6.23 18.16 4.58
N THR A 302 -6.37 19.45 4.89
CA THR A 302 -7.68 20.13 5.02
C THR A 302 -8.45 20.29 3.71
N ALA A 303 -7.76 20.23 2.56
CA ALA A 303 -8.42 20.34 1.25
C ALA A 303 -9.05 19.02 0.79
N PHE A 304 -8.61 17.89 1.38
CA PHE A 304 -9.13 16.55 1.10
C PHE A 304 -10.24 16.10 2.04
N ASP A 305 -10.39 16.75 3.19
CA ASP A 305 -11.58 16.63 4.05
C ASP A 305 -12.78 17.21 3.29
N MET A 306 -13.47 16.37 2.52
CA MET A 306 -14.61 16.78 1.71
C MET A 306 -15.77 17.17 2.63
N ASN A 307 -16.19 18.44 2.57
CA ASN A 307 -17.46 18.92 3.10
C ASN A 307 -18.38 19.30 1.92
N PRO A 308 -19.66 18.91 1.96
CA PRO A 308 -20.54 19.37 3.02
C PRO A 308 -21.17 18.26 3.87
N ALA A 309 -21.54 18.66 5.09
CA ALA A 309 -22.38 17.93 6.01
C ALA A 309 -23.56 17.22 5.30
N PRO A 310 -23.90 15.98 5.73
CA PRO A 310 -23.62 15.43 7.05
C PRO A 310 -22.44 14.45 7.14
N LEU A 311 -21.63 14.29 6.08
CA LEU A 311 -20.67 13.20 5.92
C LEU A 311 -19.21 13.69 5.96
N ASP A 312 -18.65 13.84 7.16
CA ASP A 312 -17.24 14.23 7.36
C ASP A 312 -16.33 12.99 7.30
N LEU A 313 -16.03 12.51 6.09
CA LEU A 313 -15.13 11.38 5.89
C LEU A 313 -13.68 11.87 5.87
N LYS A 314 -13.04 11.92 7.04
CA LYS A 314 -11.63 12.30 7.18
C LYS A 314 -10.68 11.21 6.70
N VAL A 315 -10.48 11.13 5.39
CA VAL A 315 -9.80 10.01 4.71
C VAL A 315 -8.43 9.69 5.31
N TYR A 316 -7.61 10.69 5.61
CA TYR A 316 -6.26 10.44 6.16
C TYR A 316 -6.26 10.01 7.63
N GLU A 317 -7.26 10.41 8.44
CA GLU A 317 -7.46 9.85 9.78
C GLU A 317 -7.81 8.36 9.69
N LEU A 318 -8.69 7.99 8.76
CA LEU A 318 -9.10 6.60 8.54
C LEU A 318 -7.95 5.73 8.02
N ARG A 319 -7.12 6.26 7.12
CA ARG A 319 -5.92 5.55 6.64
C ARG A 319 -4.88 5.37 7.73
N ALA A 320 -4.70 6.38 8.60
CA ALA A 320 -3.84 6.25 9.76
C ALA A 320 -4.35 5.15 10.72
N LEU A 321 -5.67 5.05 10.91
CA LEU A 321 -6.29 3.99 11.71
C LEU A 321 -6.20 2.61 11.08
N ASP A 322 -6.42 2.48 9.78
CA ASP A 322 -6.24 1.21 9.05
C ASP A 322 -4.79 0.71 9.19
N TRP A 323 -3.80 1.58 8.95
CA TRP A 323 -2.41 1.23 9.17
C TRP A 323 -2.12 0.86 10.62
N ALA A 324 -2.60 1.65 11.58
CA ALA A 324 -2.30 1.42 12.99
C ALA A 324 -2.98 0.17 13.56
N THR A 325 -4.20 -0.16 13.10
CA THR A 325 -4.86 -1.43 13.46
C THR A 325 -4.07 -2.61 12.91
N ARG A 326 -3.66 -2.58 11.64
CA ARG A 326 -2.81 -3.64 11.07
C ARG A 326 -1.51 -3.84 11.83
N MET A 327 -0.90 -2.75 12.30
CA MET A 327 0.41 -2.81 12.94
C MET A 327 0.35 -3.20 14.43
N PHE A 328 -0.73 -2.85 15.13
CA PHE A 328 -0.77 -2.91 16.59
C PHE A 328 -1.96 -3.66 17.18
N GLN A 329 -2.84 -4.26 16.36
CA GLN A 329 -4.00 -5.02 16.86
C GLN A 329 -3.60 -6.24 17.70
N ASP A 330 -2.46 -6.89 17.38
CA ASP A 330 -1.93 -8.01 18.17
C ASP A 330 -1.33 -7.57 19.51
N SER A 331 -1.15 -6.26 19.73
CA SER A 331 -0.68 -5.73 21.00
C SER A 331 -1.84 -5.60 21.99
N PRO A 332 -1.89 -6.40 23.08
CA PRO A 332 -3.02 -6.38 24.01
C PRO A 332 -3.20 -5.03 24.71
N SER A 333 -2.15 -4.20 24.76
CA SER A 333 -2.20 -2.85 25.33
C SER A 333 -2.94 -1.85 24.45
N MET A 334 -3.09 -2.11 23.14
CA MET A 334 -3.72 -1.19 22.19
C MET A 334 -5.18 -1.47 21.92
N VAL A 335 -5.61 -2.71 22.09
CA VAL A 335 -7.02 -3.12 21.92
C VAL A 335 -8.00 -2.23 22.70
N PRO A 336 -7.77 -1.84 23.98
CA PRO A 336 -8.67 -0.93 24.70
C PRO A 336 -8.76 0.46 24.08
N HIS A 337 -7.68 0.96 23.47
CA HIS A 337 -7.65 2.26 22.81
C HIS A 337 -8.42 2.22 21.50
N PHE A 338 -8.26 1.16 20.69
CA PHE A 338 -9.06 0.97 19.48
C PHE A 338 -10.55 0.88 19.79
N LYS A 339 -10.95 0.07 20.78
CA LYS A 339 -12.34 -0.05 21.23
C LYS A 339 -13.00 1.26 21.66
N ASN A 340 -12.19 2.25 22.06
CA ASN A 340 -12.66 3.58 22.43
C ASN A 340 -12.68 4.57 21.25
N ILE A 341 -11.77 4.41 20.28
CA ILE A 341 -11.69 5.26 19.10
C ILE A 341 -12.81 4.93 18.10
N PHE A 342 -13.03 3.65 17.78
CA PHE A 342 -14.01 3.25 16.76
C PHE A 342 -15.44 3.78 17.00
N PRO A 343 -16.01 3.73 18.23
CA PRO A 343 -17.32 4.33 18.51
C PRO A 343 -17.36 5.85 18.34
N SER A 344 -16.20 6.53 18.43
CA SER A 344 -16.12 7.99 18.28
C SER A 344 -16.05 8.45 16.83
N LEU A 345 -15.85 7.52 15.89
CA LEU A 345 -15.91 7.81 14.46
C LEU A 345 -17.37 8.00 14.06
N SER A 346 -17.65 9.04 13.28
CA SER A 346 -18.98 9.27 12.67
C SER A 346 -19.26 8.29 11.51
N LEU A 347 -18.88 7.02 11.66
CA LEU A 347 -18.97 5.96 10.66
C LEU A 347 -19.92 4.85 11.10
N TYR A 348 -20.63 4.28 10.12
CA TYR A 348 -21.44 3.09 10.37
C TYR A 348 -20.55 1.87 10.62
N PRO A 349 -20.95 0.94 11.51
CA PRO A 349 -20.18 -0.27 11.77
C PRO A 349 -19.86 -1.06 10.50
N SER A 350 -20.81 -1.20 9.57
CA SER A 350 -20.55 -1.84 8.27
C SER A 350 -19.48 -1.12 7.44
N VAL A 351 -19.38 0.21 7.52
CA VAL A 351 -18.36 1.01 6.81
C VAL A 351 -17.00 0.90 7.50
N VAL A 352 -16.97 0.75 8.82
CA VAL A 352 -15.76 0.44 9.58
C VAL A 352 -15.24 -0.94 9.20
N MET A 353 -16.13 -1.94 9.14
CA MET A 353 -15.80 -3.31 8.76
C MET A 353 -15.25 -3.37 7.33
N THR A 354 -15.82 -2.65 6.37
CA THR A 354 -15.29 -2.60 4.99
C THR A 354 -14.01 -1.80 4.87
N GLY A 355 -13.97 -0.59 5.42
CA GLY A 355 -12.94 0.41 5.12
C GLY A 355 -11.67 0.31 5.96
N ILE A 356 -11.78 -0.20 7.20
CA ILE A 356 -10.66 -0.26 8.16
C ILE A 356 -10.30 -1.71 8.47
N LEU A 357 -11.30 -2.55 8.78
CA LEU A 357 -11.05 -3.94 9.21
C LEU A 357 -11.03 -4.95 8.04
N ASN A 358 -11.28 -4.50 6.81
CA ASN A 358 -11.18 -5.26 5.58
C ASN A 358 -12.16 -6.45 5.42
N TYR A 359 -13.28 -6.45 6.13
CA TYR A 359 -14.35 -7.45 6.03
C TYR A 359 -15.41 -7.06 4.99
N TRP A 360 -14.99 -6.89 3.73
CA TRP A 360 -15.89 -6.46 2.66
C TRP A 360 -17.03 -7.43 2.41
N THR A 361 -16.68 -8.71 2.23
CA THR A 361 -17.61 -9.78 1.86
C THR A 361 -18.73 -9.89 2.89
N LEU A 362 -18.38 -9.91 4.17
CA LEU A 362 -19.36 -9.90 5.25
C LEU A 362 -20.24 -8.64 5.28
N ALA A 363 -19.65 -7.45 5.13
CA ALA A 363 -20.39 -6.19 5.26
C ALA A 363 -21.40 -5.95 4.11
N MET A 364 -21.20 -6.61 2.97
CA MET A 364 -22.15 -6.60 1.87
C MET A 364 -23.42 -7.40 2.18
N TRP A 365 -23.31 -8.48 2.96
CA TRP A 365 -24.42 -9.42 3.16
C TRP A 365 -25.02 -9.34 4.57
N GLU A 366 -24.24 -8.95 5.57
CA GLU A 366 -24.62 -8.90 6.98
C GLU A 366 -24.81 -7.46 7.49
N ASP A 367 -25.57 -7.32 8.57
CA ASP A 367 -25.75 -6.04 9.26
C ASP A 367 -24.88 -6.04 10.52
N PHE A 368 -23.96 -5.08 10.61
CA PHE A 368 -23.00 -4.99 11.69
C PHE A 368 -23.44 -3.98 12.76
N ARG A 369 -23.18 -4.34 14.02
CA ARG A 369 -23.33 -3.50 15.19
C ARG A 369 -21.97 -3.12 15.75
N LEU A 370 -21.97 -2.14 16.66
CA LEU A 370 -20.76 -1.75 17.36
C LEU A 370 -20.16 -2.89 18.19
N GLU A 371 -21.00 -3.76 18.72
CA GLU A 371 -20.62 -4.98 19.45
C GLU A 371 -19.75 -5.91 18.59
N ASP A 372 -20.10 -6.05 17.31
CA ASP A 372 -19.36 -6.91 16.37
C ASP A 372 -17.97 -6.36 16.09
N VAL A 373 -17.84 -5.03 15.95
CA VAL A 373 -16.55 -4.35 15.79
C VAL A 373 -15.69 -4.55 17.05
N GLN A 374 -16.30 -4.49 18.24
CA GLN A 374 -15.57 -4.72 19.48
C GLN A 374 -15.15 -6.18 19.66
N GLU A 375 -15.95 -7.14 19.21
CA GLU A 375 -15.60 -8.56 19.22
C GLU A 375 -14.41 -8.84 18.30
N GLU A 376 -14.44 -8.32 17.06
CA GLU A 376 -13.33 -8.43 16.10
C GLU A 376 -12.01 -7.90 16.67
N LEU A 377 -12.04 -6.72 17.31
CA LEU A 377 -10.86 -6.13 17.92
C LEU A 377 -10.37 -6.90 19.14
N SER A 378 -11.21 -7.73 19.76
CA SER A 378 -10.85 -8.54 20.93
C SER A 378 -10.19 -9.85 20.52
N ASP A 379 -10.82 -10.55 19.59
CA ASP A 379 -10.43 -11.87 19.15
C ASP A 379 -10.88 -12.06 17.70
N MET A 380 -9.98 -11.68 16.79
CA MET A 380 -10.17 -11.79 15.36
C MET A 380 -10.47 -13.24 14.93
N THR A 381 -9.77 -14.22 15.51
CA THR A 381 -9.88 -15.63 15.12
C THR A 381 -11.26 -16.19 15.46
N LYS A 382 -11.72 -15.94 16.68
CA LYS A 382 -13.05 -16.37 17.13
C LYS A 382 -14.16 -15.67 16.35
N PHE A 383 -13.99 -14.37 16.06
CA PHE A 383 -14.95 -13.61 15.27
C PHE A 383 -15.13 -14.22 13.88
N GLN A 384 -14.02 -14.51 13.18
CA GLN A 384 -14.05 -15.14 11.85
C GLN A 384 -14.70 -16.52 11.87
N GLU A 385 -14.34 -17.37 12.82
CA GLU A 385 -14.87 -18.72 12.94
C GLU A 385 -16.37 -18.71 13.19
N THR A 386 -16.84 -17.83 14.08
CA THR A 386 -18.27 -17.70 14.39
C THR A 386 -19.07 -17.26 13.16
N ARG A 387 -18.55 -16.33 12.37
CA ARG A 387 -19.22 -15.80 11.17
C ARG A 387 -19.19 -16.76 9.98
N ARG A 388 -18.23 -17.68 9.93
CA ARG A 388 -18.12 -18.70 8.88
C ARG A 388 -19.14 -19.84 9.05
N GLN A 389 -19.70 -20.02 10.24
CA GLN A 389 -20.60 -21.16 10.52
C GLN A 389 -21.90 -21.14 9.70
N GLY A 390 -22.33 -22.31 9.27
CA GLY A 390 -23.61 -22.53 8.56
C GLY A 390 -23.69 -21.75 7.25
N LEU A 391 -24.78 -20.99 7.06
CA LEU A 391 -24.99 -20.15 5.87
C LEU A 391 -24.01 -18.96 5.78
N GLY A 392 -23.29 -18.65 6.87
CA GLY A 392 -22.27 -17.59 6.90
C GLY A 392 -21.04 -17.93 6.05
N TRP A 393 -20.80 -19.21 5.73
CA TRP A 393 -19.72 -19.60 4.83
C TRP A 393 -19.85 -18.89 3.46
N TYR A 394 -21.04 -18.91 2.85
CA TYR A 394 -21.26 -18.26 1.55
C TYR A 394 -21.06 -16.74 1.58
N THR A 395 -21.35 -16.08 2.70
CA THR A 395 -21.10 -14.64 2.83
C THR A 395 -19.62 -14.34 2.99
N THR A 396 -18.84 -15.23 3.63
CA THR A 396 -17.38 -15.08 3.77
C THR A 396 -16.62 -15.30 2.46
N VAL A 397 -16.99 -16.31 1.66
CA VAL A 397 -16.29 -16.69 0.42
C VAL A 397 -16.78 -15.94 -0.82
N SER A 398 -17.77 -15.05 -0.67
CA SER A 398 -18.27 -14.22 -1.78
C SER A 398 -17.18 -13.32 -2.37
N ARG A 399 -17.36 -12.89 -3.62
CA ARG A 399 -16.39 -12.03 -4.31
C ARG A 399 -16.08 -10.74 -3.54
N ALA A 400 -14.79 -10.49 -3.33
CA ALA A 400 -14.25 -9.21 -2.89
C ALA A 400 -13.99 -8.27 -4.09
N PRO A 401 -14.01 -6.94 -3.89
CA PRO A 401 -13.78 -5.97 -4.97
C PRO A 401 -12.36 -6.09 -5.51
N SER A 402 -12.17 -5.89 -6.82
CA SER A 402 -10.86 -5.91 -7.49
C SER A 402 -10.01 -4.64 -7.23
N ILE A 403 -10.22 -4.00 -6.09
CA ILE A 403 -9.51 -2.79 -5.66
C ILE A 403 -8.30 -3.22 -4.82
N PRO A 404 -7.14 -2.54 -4.91
CA PRO A 404 -6.03 -2.80 -4.00
C PRO A 404 -6.46 -2.69 -2.54
N ASP A 405 -6.13 -3.70 -1.73
CA ASP A 405 -6.28 -3.67 -0.27
C ASP A 405 -5.10 -2.88 0.33
N PRO A 406 -5.32 -1.85 1.17
CA PRO A 406 -6.61 -1.34 1.68
C PRO A 406 -7.43 -0.54 0.68
N ILE A 407 -8.77 -0.66 0.74
CA ILE A 407 -9.72 0.07 -0.13
C ILE A 407 -9.54 1.59 -0.07
N LEU A 408 -9.13 2.12 1.09
CA LEU A 408 -8.81 3.54 1.28
C LEU A 408 -7.62 4.01 0.43
N HIS A 409 -6.85 3.08 -0.14
CA HIS A 409 -5.74 3.33 -1.07
C HIS A 409 -6.21 3.32 -2.53
N SER A 410 -7.50 3.46 -2.84
CA SER A 410 -7.95 3.66 -4.21
C SER A 410 -9.01 4.76 -4.30
N LYS A 411 -8.93 5.59 -5.35
CA LYS A 411 -9.95 6.62 -5.61
C LYS A 411 -11.34 5.98 -5.71
N ALA A 412 -11.44 4.86 -6.42
CA ALA A 412 -12.68 4.12 -6.55
C ALA A 412 -13.15 3.59 -5.18
N GLY A 413 -12.23 3.07 -4.37
CA GLY A 413 -12.53 2.60 -3.02
C GLY A 413 -13.09 3.68 -2.10
N ILE A 414 -12.49 4.87 -2.09
CA ILE A 414 -12.98 6.02 -1.31
C ILE A 414 -14.37 6.45 -1.80
N GLN A 415 -14.61 6.48 -3.11
CA GLN A 415 -15.92 6.80 -3.67
C GLN A 415 -16.99 5.78 -3.25
N VAL A 416 -16.64 4.49 -3.18
CA VAL A 416 -17.57 3.45 -2.72
C VAL A 416 -17.85 3.59 -1.22
N LEU A 417 -16.82 3.78 -0.39
CA LEU A 417 -17.01 3.99 1.05
C LEU A 417 -17.87 5.22 1.36
N PHE A 418 -17.65 6.32 0.64
CA PHE A 418 -18.50 7.51 0.74
C PHE A 418 -19.96 7.20 0.37
N SER A 419 -20.18 6.47 -0.72
CA SER A 419 -21.51 6.09 -1.18
C SER A 419 -22.22 5.19 -0.16
N HIS A 420 -21.53 4.18 0.37
CA HIS A 420 -22.07 3.29 1.40
C HIS A 420 -22.41 4.04 2.68
N GLN A 421 -21.52 4.92 3.14
CA GLN A 421 -21.76 5.76 4.32
C GLN A 421 -23.00 6.66 4.13
N TYR A 422 -23.17 7.26 2.94
CA TYR A 422 -24.37 8.03 2.62
C TYR A 422 -25.63 7.18 2.59
N TRP A 423 -25.58 5.99 2.01
CA TRP A 423 -26.74 5.10 1.95
C TRP A 423 -27.17 4.64 3.34
N PHE A 424 -26.24 4.25 4.21
CA PHE A 424 -26.57 3.94 5.61
C PHE A 424 -27.15 5.15 6.36
N TRP A 425 -26.66 6.37 6.08
CA TRP A 425 -27.22 7.60 6.65
C TRP A 425 -28.68 7.85 6.24
N LEU A 426 -29.03 7.60 4.98
CA LEU A 426 -30.41 7.68 4.51
C LEU A 426 -31.34 6.67 5.23
N ILE A 427 -30.79 5.55 5.68
CA ILE A 427 -31.54 4.45 6.31
C ILE A 427 -31.64 4.59 7.82
N GLU A 428 -30.89 5.49 8.47
CA GLU A 428 -31.21 5.85 9.87
C GLU A 428 -32.38 6.82 9.95
N ASN A 429 -32.45 7.77 9.02
CA ASN A 429 -33.53 8.77 8.95
C ASN A 429 -34.60 8.39 7.92
N ILE A 430 -35.15 7.17 8.04
CA ILE A 430 -35.98 6.57 7.01
C ILE A 430 -37.24 7.41 6.76
N SER A 431 -37.29 8.00 5.57
CA SER A 431 -38.45 8.68 5.00
C SER A 431 -38.66 8.22 3.56
N VAL A 432 -39.86 8.46 3.02
CA VAL A 432 -40.14 8.16 1.61
C VAL A 432 -39.16 8.90 0.68
N ASN A 433 -38.81 10.14 1.01
CA ASN A 433 -37.83 10.92 0.25
C ASN A 433 -36.43 10.29 0.33
N ALA A 434 -36.02 9.80 1.51
CA ALA A 434 -34.73 9.13 1.67
C ALA A 434 -34.60 7.87 0.80
N VAL A 435 -35.69 7.10 0.61
CA VAL A 435 -35.69 5.93 -0.30
C VAL A 435 -35.54 6.35 -1.76
N ARG A 436 -36.11 7.49 -2.16
CA ARG A 436 -35.93 8.06 -3.51
C ARG A 436 -34.52 8.60 -3.72
N ASP A 437 -33.99 9.35 -2.75
CA ASP A 437 -32.61 9.85 -2.75
C ASP A 437 -31.60 8.70 -2.82
N LEU A 438 -31.89 7.58 -2.16
CA LEU A 438 -31.11 6.34 -2.24
C LEU A 438 -31.12 5.79 -3.67
N GLY A 439 -32.30 5.68 -4.30
CA GLY A 439 -32.43 5.24 -5.70
C GLY A 439 -31.66 6.13 -6.69
N ASP A 440 -31.72 7.44 -6.50
CA ASP A 440 -30.99 8.42 -7.32
C ASP A 440 -29.48 8.34 -7.11
N SER A 441 -29.04 8.12 -5.86
CA SER A 441 -27.63 7.92 -5.54
C SER A 441 -27.08 6.62 -6.14
N ILE A 442 -27.83 5.51 -6.05
CA ILE A 442 -27.47 4.24 -6.68
C ILE A 442 -27.38 4.39 -8.21
N SER A 443 -28.31 5.12 -8.82
CA SER A 443 -28.28 5.38 -10.26
C SER A 443 -27.06 6.20 -10.69
N ARG A 444 -26.68 7.23 -9.90
CA ARG A 444 -25.43 7.98 -10.10
C ARG A 444 -24.20 7.07 -9.98
N PHE A 445 -24.16 6.24 -8.95
CA PHE A 445 -23.09 5.27 -8.72
C PHE A 445 -22.90 4.32 -9.92
N GLN A 446 -24.00 3.84 -10.52
CA GLN A 446 -23.96 3.03 -11.73
C GLN A 446 -23.47 3.81 -12.97
N ASN A 447 -23.94 5.04 -13.15
CA ASN A 447 -23.59 5.88 -14.30
C ASN A 447 -22.12 6.31 -14.31
N GLU A 448 -21.49 6.44 -13.13
CA GLU A 448 -20.06 6.71 -13.00
C GLU A 448 -19.19 5.48 -13.35
N GLY A 449 -19.79 4.32 -13.60
CA GLY A 449 -19.07 3.10 -13.98
C GLY A 449 -18.36 2.40 -12.81
N LEU A 450 -18.57 2.85 -11.57
CA LEU A 450 -17.95 2.29 -10.37
C LEU A 450 -18.17 0.78 -10.19
N PRO A 451 -19.37 0.19 -10.44
CA PRO A 451 -19.56 -1.26 -10.34
C PRO A 451 -18.60 -2.08 -11.23
N LYS A 452 -18.24 -1.56 -12.41
CA LYS A 452 -17.28 -2.22 -13.30
C LYS A 452 -15.85 -2.10 -12.78
N VAL A 453 -15.50 -0.97 -12.19
CA VAL A 453 -14.15 -0.72 -11.63
C VAL A 453 -13.89 -1.60 -10.43
N ILE A 454 -14.90 -1.85 -9.59
CA ILE A 454 -14.80 -2.71 -8.42
C ILE A 454 -15.03 -4.19 -8.73
N ASN A 455 -15.41 -4.53 -9.96
CA ASN A 455 -15.72 -5.89 -10.43
C ASN A 455 -16.75 -6.66 -9.57
N LEU A 456 -17.71 -5.94 -8.98
CA LEU A 456 -18.82 -6.53 -8.23
C LEU A 456 -20.11 -6.44 -9.04
N ARG A 457 -20.86 -7.55 -9.09
CA ARG A 457 -22.18 -7.60 -9.71
C ARG A 457 -23.24 -7.16 -8.69
N PHE A 458 -23.06 -7.47 -7.41
CA PHE A 458 -23.87 -6.96 -6.29
C PHE A 458 -23.10 -5.87 -5.54
N PHE A 459 -23.47 -4.61 -5.76
CA PHE A 459 -22.74 -3.46 -5.19
C PHE A 459 -23.56 -2.66 -4.15
N VAL A 460 -24.84 -3.01 -3.95
CA VAL A 460 -25.70 -2.46 -2.89
C VAL A 460 -25.70 -3.44 -1.72
N PRO A 461 -25.29 -3.04 -0.50
CA PRO A 461 -25.33 -3.92 0.67
C PRO A 461 -26.74 -4.44 0.95
N PHE A 462 -26.88 -5.75 1.16
CA PHE A 462 -28.16 -6.40 1.41
C PHE A 462 -28.81 -5.92 2.71
N SER A 463 -28.01 -5.55 3.71
CA SER A 463 -28.48 -4.98 4.99
C SER A 463 -29.37 -3.74 4.81
N ILE A 464 -29.17 -2.97 3.74
CA ILE A 464 -30.00 -1.83 3.34
C ILE A 464 -31.39 -2.30 2.92
N ALA A 465 -31.43 -3.22 1.95
CA ALA A 465 -32.69 -3.76 1.43
C ALA A 465 -33.47 -4.48 2.53
N ARG A 466 -32.77 -5.24 3.37
CA ARG A 466 -33.31 -5.92 4.55
C ARG A 466 -34.05 -4.95 5.48
N LYS A 467 -33.44 -3.82 5.84
CA LYS A 467 -34.03 -2.80 6.72
C LYS A 467 -35.26 -2.14 6.09
N LEU A 468 -35.23 -1.89 4.78
CA LEU A 468 -36.34 -1.25 4.05
C LEU A 468 -37.53 -2.22 3.84
N TRP A 469 -37.26 -3.47 3.48
CA TRP A 469 -38.30 -4.49 3.23
C TRP A 469 -39.01 -4.95 4.49
N ALA A 470 -38.36 -4.86 5.66
CA ALA A 470 -38.94 -5.14 6.97
C ALA A 470 -39.31 -3.85 7.74
N HIS A 471 -39.50 -2.72 7.06
CA HIS A 471 -39.81 -1.47 7.74
C HIS A 471 -41.27 -1.45 8.27
N PRO A 472 -41.59 -0.89 9.47
CA PRO A 472 -42.96 -0.88 10.00
C PRO A 472 -43.99 -0.10 9.18
N LYS A 473 -43.59 1.01 8.54
CA LYS A 473 -44.47 1.86 7.71
C LYS A 473 -44.67 1.27 6.30
N PHE A 474 -45.93 1.21 5.85
CA PHE A 474 -46.30 0.62 4.56
C PHE A 474 -45.77 1.41 3.36
N GLU A 475 -45.76 2.73 3.43
CA GLU A 475 -45.33 3.62 2.32
C GLU A 475 -43.86 3.38 1.98
N ILE A 476 -43.02 3.22 3.01
CA ILE A 476 -41.59 2.90 2.84
C ILE A 476 -41.41 1.51 2.25
N ARG A 477 -42.18 0.52 2.72
CA ARG A 477 -42.13 -0.84 2.15
C ARG A 477 -42.51 -0.85 0.67
N GLN A 478 -43.52 -0.08 0.26
CA GLN A 478 -43.91 0.03 -1.15
C GLN A 478 -42.81 0.67 -2.00
N GLU A 479 -42.27 1.81 -1.57
CA GLU A 479 -41.21 2.52 -2.31
C GLU A 479 -39.91 1.69 -2.38
N SER A 480 -39.61 0.89 -1.35
CA SER A 480 -38.44 0.01 -1.32
C SER A 480 -38.46 -1.13 -2.35
N LEU A 481 -39.62 -1.42 -2.96
CA LEU A 481 -39.72 -2.40 -4.06
C LEU A 481 -38.99 -1.90 -5.33
N SER A 482 -38.70 -0.60 -5.43
CA SER A 482 -37.84 -0.02 -6.48
C SER A 482 -36.42 -0.59 -6.50
N LEU A 483 -35.97 -1.25 -5.41
CA LEU A 483 -34.68 -1.94 -5.37
C LEU A 483 -34.70 -3.32 -6.06
N ILE A 484 -35.87 -3.95 -6.21
CA ILE A 484 -35.98 -5.30 -6.83
C ILE A 484 -35.38 -5.34 -8.25
N PRO A 485 -35.71 -4.39 -9.16
CA PRO A 485 -35.09 -4.36 -10.48
C PRO A 485 -33.57 -4.29 -10.46
N ILE A 486 -32.98 -3.62 -9.46
CA ILE A 486 -31.53 -3.50 -9.29
C ILE A 486 -30.94 -4.88 -8.98
N TYR A 487 -31.50 -5.59 -7.99
CA TYR A 487 -31.06 -6.95 -7.66
C TYR A 487 -31.30 -7.95 -8.80
N LYS A 488 -32.42 -7.86 -9.54
CA LYS A 488 -32.66 -8.67 -10.74
C LYS A 488 -31.59 -8.41 -11.81
N LYS A 489 -31.18 -7.15 -12.00
CA LYS A 489 -30.12 -6.78 -12.95
C LYS A 489 -28.75 -7.30 -12.50
N SER A 490 -28.43 -7.20 -11.21
CA SER A 490 -27.21 -7.76 -10.61
C SER A 490 -27.14 -9.27 -10.78
N TRP A 491 -28.26 -9.98 -10.55
CA TRP A 491 -28.34 -11.42 -10.76
C TRP A 491 -28.10 -11.80 -12.23
N ARG A 492 -28.80 -11.15 -13.16
CA ARG A 492 -28.65 -11.39 -14.61
C ARG A 492 -27.28 -11.03 -15.18
N ALA A 493 -26.43 -10.32 -14.41
CA ALA A 493 -25.05 -10.09 -14.80
C ALA A 493 -24.20 -11.38 -14.75
N TYR A 494 -24.74 -12.48 -14.22
CA TYR A 494 -24.19 -13.84 -14.33
C TYR A 494 -24.78 -14.59 -15.54
N PRO A 495 -24.06 -14.69 -16.67
CA PRO A 495 -24.59 -15.26 -17.90
C PRO A 495 -24.50 -16.80 -17.99
N GLY A 496 -23.89 -17.48 -17.01
CA GLY A 496 -23.48 -18.89 -17.13
C GLY A 496 -23.57 -19.73 -15.86
N SER A 497 -22.78 -20.81 -15.82
CA SER A 497 -22.61 -21.70 -14.67
C SER A 497 -22.04 -20.95 -13.47
N GLU A 498 -22.12 -21.57 -12.29
CA GLU A 498 -21.54 -21.03 -11.06
C GLU A 498 -20.02 -20.77 -11.22
N GLU A 499 -19.58 -19.58 -10.79
CA GLU A 499 -18.17 -19.16 -10.73
C GLU A 499 -17.65 -19.31 -9.29
N GLU A 500 -16.33 -19.41 -9.08
CA GLU A 500 -15.77 -19.33 -7.72
C GLU A 500 -16.05 -17.94 -7.10
N GLY A 501 -16.50 -17.91 -5.86
CA GLY A 501 -16.94 -16.69 -5.17
C GLY A 501 -18.23 -16.06 -5.73
N ASP A 502 -19.11 -16.87 -6.33
CA ASP A 502 -20.39 -16.39 -6.90
C ASP A 502 -21.25 -15.65 -5.86
N GLU A 503 -21.45 -14.34 -6.08
CA GLU A 503 -22.23 -13.45 -5.23
C GLU A 503 -23.70 -13.89 -5.12
N ARG A 504 -24.22 -14.69 -6.07
CA ARG A 504 -25.59 -15.21 -6.04
C ARG A 504 -25.84 -16.11 -4.84
N LEU A 505 -24.88 -16.94 -4.44
CA LEU A 505 -25.02 -17.84 -3.29
C LEU A 505 -25.06 -17.08 -1.97
N ALA A 506 -24.21 -16.06 -1.84
CA ALA A 506 -24.22 -15.14 -0.71
C ALA A 506 -25.53 -14.35 -0.64
N PHE A 507 -26.07 -13.91 -1.79
CA PHE A 507 -27.38 -13.29 -1.87
C PHE A 507 -28.51 -14.24 -1.43
N ILE A 508 -28.51 -15.50 -1.88
CA ILE A 508 -29.48 -16.52 -1.43
C ILE A 508 -29.38 -16.69 0.09
N ALA A 509 -28.17 -16.87 0.63
CA ALA A 509 -27.94 -17.05 2.07
C ALA A 509 -28.47 -15.86 2.89
N ALA A 510 -28.20 -14.62 2.43
CA ALA A 510 -28.71 -13.41 3.07
C ALA A 510 -30.24 -13.30 2.96
N LEU A 511 -30.81 -13.69 1.82
CA LEU A 511 -32.26 -13.70 1.60
C LEU A 511 -32.99 -14.73 2.45
N ILE A 512 -32.43 -15.94 2.61
CA ILE A 512 -32.95 -16.97 3.53
C ILE A 512 -33.03 -16.40 4.95
N LYS A 513 -31.94 -15.84 5.47
CA LYS A 513 -31.89 -15.24 6.81
C LYS A 513 -32.94 -14.14 6.98
N HIS A 514 -33.26 -13.39 5.92
CA HIS A 514 -34.29 -12.35 5.94
C HIS A 514 -35.72 -12.90 5.90
N LEU A 515 -35.97 -13.94 5.10
CA LEU A 515 -37.29 -14.57 4.96
C LEU A 515 -37.67 -15.45 6.14
N GLY A 516 -36.71 -16.19 6.72
CA GLY A 516 -36.92 -17.11 7.85
C GLY A 516 -37.16 -16.44 9.20
N ARG A 517 -37.44 -15.13 9.23
CA ARG A 517 -37.52 -14.31 10.46
C ARG A 517 -38.90 -14.33 11.11
N GLU A 518 -39.68 -15.40 10.95
CA GLU A 518 -41.06 -15.51 11.44
C GLU A 518 -41.18 -15.47 12.98
N ASP A 519 -40.09 -15.68 13.73
CA ASP A 519 -40.11 -15.83 15.20
C ASP A 519 -39.77 -14.55 16.01
N ASP A 520 -39.23 -13.49 15.41
CA ASP A 520 -38.82 -12.26 16.11
C ASP A 520 -39.86 -11.13 15.97
N ASN A 521 -41.03 -11.20 16.63
CA ASN A 521 -41.98 -10.11 16.99
C ASN A 521 -42.11 -8.84 16.08
N GLY A 522 -41.77 -8.93 14.80
CA GLY A 522 -41.47 -7.81 13.93
C GLY A 522 -42.32 -7.86 12.66
N PRO A 523 -42.45 -6.74 11.93
CA PRO A 523 -43.27 -6.69 10.74
C PRO A 523 -42.76 -7.67 9.67
N GLN A 524 -43.66 -8.54 9.19
CA GLN A 524 -43.40 -9.48 8.11
C GLN A 524 -42.85 -8.75 6.87
N SER A 525 -41.86 -9.34 6.19
CA SER A 525 -41.23 -8.71 5.04
C SER A 525 -42.26 -8.38 3.94
N CYS A 526 -42.13 -7.20 3.31
CA CYS A 526 -42.94 -6.85 2.14
C CYS A 526 -42.78 -7.82 0.97
N LEU A 527 -41.69 -8.60 0.92
CA LEU A 527 -41.48 -9.59 -0.13
C LEU A 527 -42.52 -10.72 -0.09
N LEU A 528 -42.98 -11.12 1.10
CA LEU A 528 -44.00 -12.16 1.27
C LEU A 528 -45.42 -11.60 1.19
N ALA A 529 -45.59 -10.31 1.47
CA ALA A 529 -46.91 -9.67 1.51
C ALA A 529 -47.35 -9.03 0.18
N ASN A 530 -46.40 -8.64 -0.69
CA ASN A 530 -46.69 -7.93 -1.93
C ASN A 530 -46.54 -8.85 -3.16
N PRO A 531 -47.45 -8.82 -4.15
CA PRO A 531 -47.34 -9.60 -5.39
C PRO A 531 -46.00 -9.44 -6.11
N LEU A 532 -45.43 -8.22 -6.17
CA LEU A 532 -44.13 -7.97 -6.81
C LEU A 532 -42.97 -8.63 -6.06
N GLY A 533 -43.09 -8.74 -4.74
CA GLY A 533 -42.14 -9.43 -3.88
C GLY A 533 -42.17 -10.93 -4.09
N LEU A 534 -43.37 -11.51 -4.15
CA LEU A 534 -43.58 -12.93 -4.43
C LEU A 534 -43.06 -13.29 -5.83
N GLU A 535 -43.31 -12.44 -6.82
CA GLU A 535 -42.78 -12.61 -8.18
C GLU A 535 -41.24 -12.52 -8.21
N PHE A 536 -40.63 -11.72 -7.35
CA PHE A 536 -39.18 -11.69 -7.18
C PHE A 536 -38.64 -12.98 -6.57
N ILE A 537 -39.28 -13.51 -5.52
CA ILE A 537 -38.86 -14.80 -4.92
C ILE A 537 -39.01 -15.94 -5.93
N ARG A 538 -40.12 -15.97 -6.69
CA ARG A 538 -40.32 -16.94 -7.78
C ARG A 538 -39.24 -16.82 -8.86
N PHE A 539 -38.87 -15.60 -9.24
CA PHE A 539 -37.76 -15.37 -10.16
C PHE A 539 -36.46 -15.99 -9.64
N ILE A 540 -36.07 -15.71 -8.39
CA ILE A 540 -34.84 -16.28 -7.80
C ILE A 540 -34.92 -17.81 -7.73
N HIS A 541 -36.06 -18.37 -7.33
CA HIS A 541 -36.26 -19.80 -7.27
C HIS A 541 -36.07 -20.48 -8.64
N ASN A 542 -36.66 -19.91 -9.70
CA ASN A 542 -36.52 -20.45 -11.05
C ASN A 542 -35.08 -20.34 -11.55
N GLU A 543 -34.37 -19.27 -11.18
CA GLU A 543 -32.96 -19.09 -11.55
C GLU A 543 -32.03 -20.07 -10.83
N ILE A 544 -32.33 -20.44 -9.57
CA ILE A 544 -31.61 -21.52 -8.85
C ILE A 544 -31.71 -22.83 -9.64
N ILE A 545 -32.90 -23.15 -10.16
CA ILE A 545 -33.13 -24.35 -10.97
C ILE A 545 -32.43 -24.22 -12.32
N HIS A 546 -32.60 -23.09 -13.01
CA HIS A 546 -32.08 -22.84 -14.35
C HIS A 546 -30.55 -22.94 -14.42
N HIS A 547 -29.87 -22.30 -13.47
CA HIS A 547 -28.40 -22.30 -13.38
C HIS A 547 -27.84 -23.51 -12.61
N ARG A 548 -28.69 -24.43 -12.16
CA ARG A 548 -28.32 -25.62 -11.38
C ARG A 548 -27.51 -25.28 -10.13
N LEU A 549 -27.86 -24.19 -9.44
CA LEU A 549 -27.20 -23.76 -8.20
C LEU A 549 -27.50 -24.70 -7.01
N TYR A 550 -28.12 -25.85 -7.25
CA TYR A 550 -28.28 -26.93 -6.28
C TYR A 550 -27.25 -28.06 -6.48
N GLU A 551 -26.49 -28.06 -7.58
CA GLU A 551 -25.42 -29.03 -7.85
C GLU A 551 -24.14 -28.65 -7.08
N TYR A 552 -23.33 -29.65 -6.71
CA TYR A 552 -22.07 -29.44 -5.99
C TYR A 552 -20.94 -29.06 -6.95
N PRO A 553 -20.28 -27.91 -6.77
CA PRO A 553 -18.99 -27.68 -7.39
C PRO A 553 -17.88 -28.45 -6.64
N GLU A 554 -16.76 -28.73 -7.31
CA GLU A 554 -15.66 -29.51 -6.72
C GLU A 554 -14.95 -28.80 -5.55
N TRP A 555 -14.96 -27.47 -5.55
CA TRP A 555 -14.29 -26.60 -4.60
C TRP A 555 -15.10 -26.33 -3.30
N GLU A 556 -16.37 -26.71 -3.22
CA GLU A 556 -17.20 -26.45 -2.04
C GLU A 556 -17.07 -27.56 -0.98
N PRO A 557 -16.97 -27.21 0.33
CA PRO A 557 -16.96 -28.19 1.42
C PRO A 557 -18.28 -28.97 1.50
N VAL A 558 -18.15 -30.28 1.74
CA VAL A 558 -19.30 -31.21 1.75
C VAL A 558 -20.34 -30.80 2.80
N GLY A 559 -21.59 -30.62 2.37
CA GLY A 559 -22.74 -30.38 3.24
C GLY A 559 -23.32 -28.97 3.19
N HIS A 560 -22.53 -27.95 2.83
CA HIS A 560 -23.02 -26.56 2.75
C HIS A 560 -24.13 -26.40 1.71
N ARG A 561 -23.96 -26.95 0.49
CA ARG A 561 -24.99 -26.90 -0.56
C ARG A 561 -26.32 -27.50 -0.14
N ARG A 562 -26.27 -28.66 0.51
CA ARG A 562 -27.48 -29.32 1.04
C ARG A 562 -28.15 -28.42 2.07
N MET A 563 -27.38 -27.84 2.99
CA MET A 563 -27.91 -26.90 3.98
C MET A 563 -28.56 -25.69 3.30
N LEU A 564 -27.89 -25.05 2.33
CA LEU A 564 -28.42 -23.89 1.60
C LEU A 564 -29.78 -24.20 0.95
N ILE A 565 -29.89 -25.33 0.25
CA ILE A 565 -31.12 -25.71 -0.46
C ILE A 565 -32.24 -26.09 0.51
N GLU A 566 -31.94 -26.80 1.60
CA GLU A 566 -32.95 -27.17 2.60
C GLU A 566 -33.47 -25.94 3.37
N GLU A 567 -32.58 -25.01 3.73
CA GLU A 567 -32.94 -23.73 4.33
C GLU A 567 -33.72 -22.83 3.34
N TRP A 568 -33.38 -22.85 2.05
CA TRP A 568 -34.14 -22.16 1.02
C TRP A 568 -35.56 -22.72 0.88
N LYS A 569 -35.70 -24.05 0.82
CA LYS A 569 -37.01 -24.71 0.81
C LYS A 569 -37.79 -24.35 2.07
N ALA A 570 -37.13 -24.32 3.24
CA ALA A 570 -37.73 -23.94 4.50
C ALA A 570 -38.29 -22.51 4.49
N ALA A 571 -37.48 -21.54 4.03
CA ALA A 571 -37.85 -20.13 3.97
C ALA A 571 -38.94 -19.82 2.93
N THR A 572 -39.17 -20.71 1.96
CA THR A 572 -40.13 -20.50 0.86
C THR A 572 -41.36 -21.41 0.92
N ARG A 573 -41.54 -22.21 1.98
CA ARG A 573 -42.67 -23.17 2.12
C ARG A 573 -44.04 -22.53 2.03
N SER A 574 -44.17 -21.27 2.45
CA SER A 574 -45.45 -20.54 2.48
C SER A 574 -45.88 -20.00 1.10
N ILE A 575 -45.06 -20.17 0.06
CA ILE A 575 -45.32 -19.64 -1.28
C ILE A 575 -45.85 -20.75 -2.19
N ASP A 576 -47.11 -20.63 -2.60
CA ASP A 576 -47.74 -21.59 -3.51
C ASP A 576 -47.17 -21.52 -4.93
N GLY A 577 -47.07 -22.68 -5.60
CA GLY A 577 -46.74 -22.80 -7.02
C GLY A 577 -45.27 -22.68 -7.39
N LEU A 578 -44.36 -23.00 -6.46
CA LEU A 578 -42.93 -23.17 -6.75
C LEU A 578 -42.65 -24.58 -7.29
N ASP A 579 -41.80 -24.68 -8.31
CA ASP A 579 -41.36 -25.97 -8.85
C ASP A 579 -40.50 -26.71 -7.82
N SER A 580 -40.49 -28.05 -7.86
CA SER A 580 -39.64 -28.83 -6.97
C SER A 580 -38.17 -28.71 -7.39
N ILE A 581 -37.31 -28.16 -6.52
CA ILE A 581 -35.86 -28.22 -6.71
C ILE A 581 -35.42 -29.70 -6.63
N PRO A 582 -34.68 -30.21 -7.63
CA PRO A 582 -34.18 -31.59 -7.62
C PRO A 582 -33.41 -31.92 -6.34
N GLU A 583 -33.46 -33.18 -5.89
CA GLU A 583 -32.65 -33.62 -4.75
C GLU A 583 -31.16 -33.48 -5.07
N VAL A 584 -30.42 -32.91 -4.12
CA VAL A 584 -28.97 -32.74 -4.22
C VAL A 584 -28.32 -34.11 -4.30
N SER A 585 -27.78 -34.48 -5.47
CA SER A 585 -27.15 -35.78 -5.69
C SER A 585 -25.95 -35.99 -4.75
N ALA A 586 -25.84 -37.17 -4.17
CA ALA A 586 -24.69 -37.51 -3.32
C ALA A 586 -23.42 -37.52 -4.18
N ARG A 587 -22.36 -36.85 -3.72
CA ARG A 587 -21.03 -36.89 -4.34
C ARG A 587 -20.66 -38.37 -4.57
N PRO A 588 -20.31 -38.83 -5.78
CA PRO A 588 -19.90 -40.21 -5.98
C PRO A 588 -18.69 -40.47 -5.10
N SER A 589 -18.81 -41.45 -4.20
CA SER A 589 -17.76 -41.81 -3.26
C SER A 589 -16.54 -42.25 -4.05
N ILE A 590 -15.55 -41.37 -4.21
CA ILE A 590 -14.23 -41.80 -4.63
C ILE A 590 -13.74 -42.70 -3.50
N LYS A 591 -13.62 -44.01 -3.79
CA LYS A 591 -12.94 -44.96 -2.92
C LYS A 591 -11.52 -44.45 -2.72
N ILE A 592 -11.28 -43.77 -1.60
CA ILE A 592 -9.94 -43.60 -1.07
C ILE A 592 -9.52 -45.00 -0.65
N ALA A 593 -8.72 -45.66 -1.49
CA ALA A 593 -7.95 -46.81 -1.06
C ALA A 593 -7.04 -46.29 0.05
N HIS A 594 -7.30 -46.67 1.30
CA HIS A 594 -6.39 -46.43 2.41
C HIS A 594 -5.02 -47.05 2.06
N PRO A 595 -3.93 -46.27 1.89
CA PRO A 595 -2.62 -46.82 2.18
C PRO A 595 -2.54 -46.93 3.70
N GLY A 596 -2.20 -48.12 4.19
CA GLY A 596 -2.13 -48.40 5.61
C GLY A 596 -1.31 -47.36 6.38
N PHE A 597 -1.78 -47.08 7.59
CA PHE A 597 -1.01 -46.45 8.67
C PHE A 597 0.42 -47.01 8.68
N ASN A 598 1.39 -46.20 8.27
CA ASN A 598 2.77 -46.39 8.64
C ASN A 598 3.18 -45.14 9.41
N GLY A 599 3.29 -45.30 10.73
CA GLY A 599 3.79 -44.27 11.62
C GLY A 599 5.24 -43.97 11.28
N ASN A 600 5.47 -42.80 10.70
CA ASN A 600 6.70 -42.01 10.77
C ASN A 600 6.39 -40.63 10.17
N ALA A 601 6.09 -39.67 11.04
CA ALA A 601 5.81 -38.30 10.67
C ALA A 601 7.08 -37.62 10.10
N VAL A 602 6.93 -36.98 8.94
CA VAL A 602 7.85 -35.98 8.39
C VAL A 602 7.08 -34.64 8.38
N PRO A 603 7.63 -33.53 8.90
CA PRO A 603 6.92 -32.26 8.92
C PRO A 603 7.02 -31.61 7.55
N GLY A 604 5.88 -31.49 6.86
CA GLY A 604 5.83 -30.89 5.52
C GLY A 604 4.58 -31.32 4.76
N GLN A 605 3.41 -30.97 5.27
CA GLN A 605 2.17 -31.10 4.53
C GLN A 605 1.30 -29.91 4.89
N GLU A 606 1.27 -28.91 3.99
CA GLU A 606 0.38 -27.75 4.10
C GLU A 606 -1.07 -28.24 4.05
N ASN A 607 -1.84 -27.82 5.05
CA ASN A 607 -3.25 -28.15 5.15
C ASN A 607 -4.05 -27.39 4.08
N HIS A 608 -5.09 -28.02 3.54
CA HIS A 608 -6.05 -27.36 2.64
C HIS A 608 -6.72 -26.14 3.31
N ASP A 609 -6.82 -26.14 4.64
CA ASP A 609 -7.38 -25.06 5.46
C ASP A 609 -6.60 -23.75 5.35
N THR A 610 -5.28 -23.80 5.12
CA THR A 610 -4.43 -22.61 4.94
C THR A 610 -4.66 -21.93 3.58
N LEU A 611 -5.12 -22.66 2.57
CA LEU A 611 -5.40 -22.12 1.24
C LEU A 611 -6.74 -21.36 1.20
N GLU A 612 -7.74 -21.82 1.96
CA GLU A 612 -9.05 -21.14 2.08
C GLU A 612 -9.01 -19.88 2.96
N MET A 613 -8.05 -19.76 3.90
CA MET A 613 -7.85 -18.53 4.67
C MET A 613 -7.49 -17.34 3.78
N ASN A 614 -6.75 -17.55 2.67
CA ASN A 614 -6.37 -16.48 1.74
C ASN A 614 -7.56 -15.85 0.98
N GLN A 615 -8.72 -16.52 0.92
CA GLN A 615 -9.91 -16.01 0.21
C GLN A 615 -10.78 -15.06 1.03
N LEU A 616 -10.54 -14.92 2.35
CA LEU A 616 -11.31 -14.02 3.20
C LEU A 616 -10.91 -12.54 3.08
N GLY A 617 -10.03 -12.17 2.15
CA GLY A 617 -9.36 -10.86 2.23
C GLY A 617 -8.53 -10.77 3.51
N THR A 618 -7.81 -11.85 3.84
CA THR A 618 -6.93 -11.84 5.00
C THR A 618 -5.78 -10.88 4.75
N ARG A 619 -5.70 -9.87 5.63
CA ARG A 619 -4.43 -9.27 6.08
C ARG A 619 -3.44 -10.42 6.28
N LEU A 620 -2.34 -10.39 5.54
CA LEU A 620 -1.20 -11.27 5.80
C LEU A 620 -0.84 -11.16 7.29
N PRO A 621 -0.61 -12.27 8.01
CA PRO A 621 0.23 -12.19 9.19
C PRO A 621 1.58 -11.62 8.70
N ASN A 622 2.05 -10.55 9.35
CA ASN A 622 3.27 -9.82 8.96
C ASN A 622 4.49 -10.76 8.80
N PRO A 623 5.53 -10.34 8.05
CA PRO A 623 6.74 -11.12 7.81
C PRO A 623 7.48 -11.59 9.06
#